data_AF-A0A951G378-F1
#
_entry.id   AF-A0A951G378-F1
#
_cell.length_a   1.000
_cell.length_b   1.000
_cell.length_c   1.000
_cell.angle_alpha   90.00
_cell.angle_beta   90.00
_cell.angle_gamma   90.00
#
_symmetry.space_group_name_H-M   'P 1'
#
loop_
_entity.id
_entity.type
_entity.pdbx_description
1 polymer ?
#
loop_
_entity_poly.entity_id
_entity_poly.type
_entity_poly.pdbx_seq_one_letter_code
_entity_poly.pdbx_strand_id
1 'polypeptide(L)'
;MTGGFAGARASVASCVGRSSTLLALAIALVVVSGGVARADSDPASTDLVANQVFLSSQSTAMSPAQRQLVAAVAAANRAGFGIRVAVISSAYDLGPVPGLWEKPRTYARFLGVELSRADRRQRLLVVMSNGFGFNWPGHTTARTYGLLATVPLDSRAGTGLAAAAEVALRRVARASGVALPPKQPAAGGGSARPRSTGTLTIMGAAAGGIAALFAFAVVFTRERRRLALRRKRRDVPRRSRLPRELRWAIPGLVVLCGVAIAVPVLALGRSPRSSAPSAYSAVSLVSPPAASWRAGERRAPNFSLRDQDGRPVSVAANRGHPVIVTFVDPLCRNFCPLEAQVLNQVERQIPAARRPVILGVSVDVYANARWYLLQDDREWRLVPQWRWAIGRPTDLAAVWKKYRIDVTVTTSRINSVVTYGIDHTEAAYVLDATGHERALFAWPFNPQDLEQLLRQLT
;
A
#
# COMPACT_ATOMS: atom_id res chain seq x y z
N MET A 1 68.19 -19.02 -45.23
CA MET A 1 67.33 -18.72 -46.40
C MET A 1 66.14 -19.67 -46.40
N THR A 2 65.00 -19.26 -46.98
CA THR A 2 63.91 -20.13 -47.53
C THR A 2 63.42 -21.30 -46.65
N GLY A 3 62.29 -21.19 -45.96
CA GLY A 3 60.96 -21.59 -46.49
C GLY A 3 60.45 -22.82 -45.70
N GLY A 4 59.18 -23.25 -45.72
CA GLY A 4 57.96 -22.74 -46.34
C GLY A 4 56.78 -23.69 -45.99
N PHE A 5 55.59 -23.11 -45.77
CA PHE A 5 54.30 -23.73 -45.41
C PHE A 5 54.02 -25.23 -45.71
N ALA A 6 53.65 -25.96 -44.65
CA ALA A 6 52.59 -26.98 -44.60
C ALA A 6 52.13 -27.15 -43.14
N GLY A 7 50.87 -27.38 -42.78
CA GLY A 7 49.61 -27.39 -43.52
C GLY A 7 48.43 -27.33 -42.53
N ALA A 8 47.30 -26.75 -42.90
CA ALA A 8 46.19 -26.49 -41.97
C ALA A 8 45.18 -27.65 -41.90
N ARG A 9 44.72 -28.03 -40.69
CA ARG A 9 43.33 -28.42 -40.36
C ARG A 9 43.14 -28.77 -38.88
N ALA A 10 41.90 -28.59 -38.39
CA ALA A 10 41.41 -28.76 -37.01
C ALA A 10 41.97 -27.73 -35.98
N SER A 11 41.21 -27.18 -35.03
CA SER A 11 39.75 -27.31 -34.77
C SER A 11 39.21 -26.03 -34.11
N VAL A 12 38.29 -25.31 -34.77
CA VAL A 12 37.56 -24.16 -34.16
C VAL A 12 36.20 -24.66 -33.66
N ALA A 13 36.22 -25.48 -32.61
CA ALA A 13 35.01 -26.05 -31.99
C ALA A 13 35.04 -26.00 -30.44
N SER A 14 36.12 -25.54 -29.82
CA SER A 14 36.39 -25.75 -28.39
C SER A 14 36.00 -24.59 -27.46
N CYS A 15 35.80 -23.37 -28.00
CA CYS A 15 35.67 -22.17 -27.16
C CYS A 15 34.25 -21.85 -26.64
N VAL A 16 33.21 -22.56 -27.08
CA VAL A 16 31.81 -22.28 -26.65
C VAL A 16 31.38 -23.12 -25.45
N GLY A 17 32.10 -24.21 -25.13
CA GLY A 17 31.71 -25.15 -24.06
C GLY A 17 32.10 -24.76 -22.63
N ARG A 18 33.12 -23.91 -22.43
CA ARG A 18 33.67 -23.60 -21.09
C ARG A 18 33.07 -22.39 -20.40
N SER A 19 32.39 -21.49 -21.12
CA SER A 19 31.75 -20.30 -20.53
C SER A 19 30.43 -20.63 -19.82
N SER A 20 29.74 -21.69 -20.26
CA SER A 20 28.41 -22.08 -19.76
C SER A 20 28.44 -22.69 -18.36
N THR A 21 29.49 -23.46 -18.04
CA THR A 21 29.64 -24.14 -16.74
C THR A 21 30.07 -23.21 -15.63
N LEU A 22 30.90 -22.19 -15.91
CA LEU A 22 31.29 -21.18 -14.93
C LEU A 22 30.14 -20.24 -14.57
N LEU A 23 29.26 -19.90 -15.52
CA LEU A 23 28.06 -19.09 -15.25
C LEU A 23 27.04 -19.86 -14.39
N ALA A 24 26.88 -21.17 -14.62
CA ALA A 24 26.03 -22.02 -13.79
C ALA A 24 26.54 -22.16 -12.35
N LEU A 25 27.86 -22.27 -12.14
CA LEU A 25 28.46 -22.36 -10.81
C LEU A 25 28.33 -21.04 -10.03
N ALA A 26 28.47 -19.90 -10.71
CA ALA A 26 28.28 -18.57 -10.11
C ALA A 26 26.83 -18.35 -9.64
N ILE A 27 25.84 -18.86 -10.38
CA ILE A 27 24.42 -18.81 -9.97
C ILE A 27 24.16 -19.74 -8.77
N ALA A 28 24.81 -20.91 -8.69
CA ALA A 28 24.67 -21.83 -7.57
C ALA A 28 25.27 -21.30 -6.25
N LEU A 29 26.41 -20.60 -6.30
CA LEU A 29 27.09 -20.13 -5.09
C LEU A 29 26.40 -18.93 -4.40
N VAL A 30 25.63 -18.13 -5.14
CA VAL A 30 24.86 -16.99 -4.60
C VAL A 30 23.69 -17.46 -3.70
N VAL A 31 23.27 -18.72 -3.78
CA VAL A 31 22.11 -19.25 -3.04
C VAL A 31 22.42 -19.58 -1.56
N VAL A 32 23.70 -19.74 -1.18
CA VAL A 32 24.08 -20.28 0.15
C VAL A 32 24.51 -19.18 1.16
N SER A 33 24.59 -17.92 0.75
CA SER A 33 24.93 -16.78 1.63
C SER A 33 23.74 -15.87 1.94
N GLY A 34 22.52 -16.41 1.88
CA GLY A 34 21.32 -15.76 2.40
C GLY A 34 21.33 -15.74 3.93
N GLY A 35 22.08 -14.81 4.52
CA GLY A 35 21.89 -14.43 5.92
C GLY A 35 20.42 -14.07 6.14
N VAL A 36 19.84 -14.49 7.26
CA VAL A 36 18.39 -14.35 7.53
C VAL A 36 18.05 -12.88 7.77
N ALA A 37 17.88 -12.14 6.68
CA ALA A 37 17.16 -10.89 6.68
C ALA A 37 15.74 -11.20 7.15
N ARG A 38 15.38 -10.72 8.34
CA ARG A 38 13.97 -10.65 8.73
C ARG A 38 13.32 -9.69 7.75
N ALA A 39 12.53 -10.21 6.83
CA ALA A 39 11.78 -9.40 5.91
C ALA A 39 10.79 -8.55 6.72
N ASP A 40 10.90 -7.24 6.61
CA ASP A 40 9.90 -6.33 7.13
C ASP A 40 8.56 -6.71 6.51
N SER A 41 7.61 -7.07 7.37
CA SER A 41 6.32 -7.57 6.91
C SER A 41 5.38 -6.41 6.68
N ASP A 42 4.89 -6.29 5.44
CA ASP A 42 3.96 -5.25 5.06
C ASP A 42 2.74 -5.21 6.00
N PRO A 43 2.33 -4.01 6.49
CA PRO A 43 1.17 -3.90 7.34
C PRO A 43 -0.10 -4.37 6.62
N ALA A 44 -1.10 -4.81 7.39
CA ALA A 44 -2.34 -5.36 6.83
C ALA A 44 -3.10 -4.39 5.88
N SER A 45 -2.83 -3.09 5.92
CA SER A 45 -3.33 -2.09 4.95
C SER A 45 -2.77 -2.26 3.54
N THR A 46 -1.51 -2.67 3.40
CA THR A 46 -0.78 -2.83 2.14
C THR A 46 -1.04 -4.18 1.47
N ASP A 47 -1.20 -5.25 2.26
CA ASP A 47 -1.56 -6.59 1.76
C ASP A 47 -3.04 -6.70 1.41
N LEU A 48 -3.91 -6.11 2.23
CA LEU A 48 -5.25 -5.74 1.75
C LEU A 48 -5.07 -4.58 0.73
N VAL A 49 -6.16 -4.02 0.18
CA VAL A 49 -6.16 -3.46 -1.20
C VAL A 49 -5.94 -4.57 -2.25
N ALA A 50 -4.79 -5.26 -2.27
CA ALA A 50 -4.49 -6.35 -3.20
C ALA A 50 -5.21 -7.68 -2.86
N ASN A 51 -5.11 -8.15 -1.61
CA ASN A 51 -5.61 -9.44 -1.16
C ASN A 51 -6.91 -9.32 -0.33
N GLN A 52 -7.68 -10.40 -0.24
CA GLN A 52 -8.92 -10.43 0.56
C GLN A 52 -8.69 -10.87 2.02
N VAL A 53 -7.56 -11.49 2.32
CA VAL A 53 -7.23 -12.01 3.66
C VAL A 53 -5.77 -11.75 3.96
N PHE A 54 -5.52 -10.95 5.00
CA PHE A 54 -4.20 -10.79 5.60
C PHE A 54 -3.99 -11.84 6.68
N LEU A 55 -2.82 -12.49 6.66
CA LEU A 55 -2.38 -13.48 7.62
C LEU A 55 -0.94 -13.18 8.04
N SER A 56 -0.67 -13.17 9.34
CA SER A 56 0.68 -12.98 9.89
C SER A 56 1.75 -13.87 9.24
N SER A 57 2.83 -13.21 8.81
CA SER A 57 3.93 -13.69 7.98
C SER A 57 4.99 -14.52 8.73
N GLN A 58 4.60 -15.64 9.35
CA GLN A 58 5.56 -16.53 10.05
C GLN A 58 5.51 -18.02 9.66
N SER A 59 4.92 -18.38 8.51
CA SER A 59 5.03 -19.76 8.01
C SER A 59 5.06 -19.87 6.49
N THR A 60 6.03 -20.64 5.97
CA THR A 60 6.18 -21.01 4.54
C THR A 60 5.06 -21.92 4.02
N ALA A 61 4.17 -22.39 4.91
CA ALA A 61 2.94 -23.10 4.57
C ALA A 61 1.78 -22.59 5.44
N MET A 62 0.60 -22.45 4.83
CA MET A 62 -0.65 -22.14 5.57
C MET A 62 -1.09 -23.34 6.42
N SER A 63 -1.64 -23.08 7.61
CA SER A 63 -2.37 -24.07 8.40
C SER A 63 -3.72 -24.45 7.75
N PRO A 64 -4.34 -25.59 8.14
CA PRO A 64 -5.68 -25.93 7.70
C PRO A 64 -6.73 -24.86 8.04
N ALA A 65 -6.63 -24.22 9.21
CA ALA A 65 -7.54 -23.15 9.63
C ALA A 65 -7.40 -21.90 8.74
N GLN A 66 -6.17 -21.49 8.41
CA GLN A 66 -5.92 -20.39 7.49
C GLN A 66 -6.44 -20.68 6.06
N ARG A 67 -6.22 -21.89 5.53
CA ARG A 67 -6.80 -22.30 4.24
C ARG A 67 -8.33 -22.24 4.26
N GLN A 68 -8.93 -22.72 5.35
CA GLN A 68 -10.37 -22.72 5.52
C GLN A 68 -10.96 -21.31 5.61
N LEU A 69 -10.29 -20.39 6.31
CA LEU A 69 -10.65 -18.97 6.35
C LEU A 69 -10.60 -18.33 4.95
N VAL A 70 -9.50 -18.51 4.21
CA VAL A 70 -9.35 -17.98 2.84
C VAL A 70 -10.44 -18.54 1.92
N ALA A 71 -10.74 -19.83 2.00
CA ALA A 71 -11.83 -20.44 1.24
C ALA A 71 -13.21 -19.87 1.61
N ALA A 72 -13.47 -19.62 2.89
CA ALA A 72 -14.71 -19.03 3.38
C ALA A 72 -14.87 -17.56 2.94
N VAL A 73 -13.80 -16.76 2.98
CA VAL A 73 -13.80 -15.37 2.50
C VAL A 73 -14.05 -15.32 0.99
N ALA A 74 -13.35 -16.16 0.22
CA ALA A 74 -13.57 -16.26 -1.22
C ALA A 74 -15.00 -16.71 -1.57
N ALA A 75 -15.60 -17.61 -0.78
CA ALA A 75 -16.99 -18.03 -0.94
C ALA A 75 -17.98 -16.89 -0.60
N ALA A 76 -17.72 -16.14 0.48
CA ALA A 76 -18.53 -14.99 0.89
C ALA A 76 -18.53 -13.90 -0.19
N ASN A 77 -17.35 -13.54 -0.72
CA ASN A 77 -17.22 -12.57 -1.79
C ASN A 77 -17.93 -13.02 -3.08
N ARG A 78 -17.85 -14.31 -3.47
CA ARG A 78 -18.63 -14.85 -4.60
C ARG A 78 -20.14 -14.82 -4.37
N ALA A 79 -20.60 -14.90 -3.13
CA ALA A 79 -22.01 -14.80 -2.76
C ALA A 79 -22.50 -13.34 -2.54
N GLY A 80 -21.75 -12.34 -3.01
CA GLY A 80 -22.09 -10.92 -2.85
C GLY A 80 -21.84 -10.33 -1.45
N PHE A 81 -21.34 -11.14 -0.50
CA PHE A 81 -20.96 -10.67 0.83
C PHE A 81 -19.55 -10.09 0.81
N GLY A 82 -19.40 -8.94 0.14
CA GLY A 82 -18.13 -8.19 0.04
C GLY A 82 -17.46 -8.00 1.39
N ILE A 83 -16.36 -8.71 1.66
CA ILE A 83 -15.63 -8.70 2.92
C ILE A 83 -14.12 -8.98 2.74
N ARG A 84 -13.30 -8.26 3.52
CA ARG A 84 -11.89 -8.56 3.79
C ARG A 84 -11.69 -8.97 5.25
N VAL A 85 -10.66 -9.77 5.51
CA VAL A 85 -10.33 -10.25 6.85
C VAL A 85 -8.85 -10.00 7.16
N ALA A 86 -8.55 -9.43 8.33
CA ALA A 86 -7.19 -9.32 8.85
C ALA A 86 -7.02 -10.17 10.12
N VAL A 87 -6.11 -11.14 10.06
CA VAL A 87 -5.67 -11.93 11.22
C VAL A 87 -4.38 -11.30 11.76
N ILE A 88 -4.50 -10.60 12.88
CA ILE A 88 -3.40 -9.90 13.55
C ILE A 88 -2.97 -10.74 14.76
N SER A 89 -1.84 -11.42 14.66
CA SER A 89 -1.37 -12.34 15.73
C SER A 89 -0.39 -11.71 16.71
N SER A 90 0.16 -10.54 16.38
CA SER A 90 1.16 -9.80 17.16
C SER A 90 1.07 -8.30 16.90
N ALA A 91 1.68 -7.49 17.78
CA ALA A 91 1.79 -6.05 17.57
C ALA A 91 2.54 -5.66 16.28
N TYR A 92 3.41 -6.56 15.79
CA TYR A 92 4.19 -6.38 14.56
C TYR A 92 3.33 -6.35 13.29
N ASP A 93 2.20 -7.07 13.28
CA ASP A 93 1.25 -7.12 12.14
C ASP A 93 0.52 -5.78 11.89
N LEU A 94 0.64 -4.82 12.81
CA LEU A 94 0.09 -3.47 12.68
C LEU A 94 1.06 -2.49 12.02
N GLY A 95 2.30 -2.89 11.74
CA GLY A 95 3.36 -2.04 11.19
C GLY A 95 3.49 -0.72 11.97
N PRO A 96 3.20 0.45 11.35
CA PRO A 96 3.43 1.76 11.95
C PRO A 96 2.48 2.14 13.11
N VAL A 97 1.42 1.36 13.37
CA VAL A 97 0.45 1.64 14.44
C VAL A 97 0.43 0.57 15.55
N PRO A 98 1.58 0.17 16.14
CA PRO A 98 1.64 -0.90 17.14
C PRO A 98 0.86 -0.54 18.42
N GLY A 99 0.66 0.75 18.70
CA GLY A 99 -0.21 1.23 19.78
C GLY A 99 -1.70 0.87 19.61
N LEU A 100 -2.11 0.31 18.47
CA LEU A 100 -3.43 -0.28 18.23
C LEU A 100 -3.49 -1.80 18.45
N TRP A 101 -2.38 -2.42 18.89
CA TRP A 101 -2.38 -3.80 19.40
C TRP A 101 -3.40 -3.93 20.53
N GLU A 102 -4.09 -5.07 20.56
CA GLU A 102 -5.20 -5.35 21.50
C GLU A 102 -6.34 -4.30 21.47
N LYS A 103 -6.45 -3.49 20.40
CA LYS A 103 -7.57 -2.55 20.17
C LYS A 103 -8.29 -2.88 18.87
N PRO A 104 -8.82 -4.11 18.68
CA PRO A 104 -9.29 -4.58 17.38
C PRO A 104 -10.44 -3.74 16.81
N ARG A 105 -11.33 -3.20 17.66
CA ARG A 105 -12.39 -2.26 17.23
C ARG A 105 -11.84 -0.96 16.65
N THR A 106 -10.82 -0.39 17.27
CA THR A 106 -10.16 0.84 16.82
C THR A 106 -9.36 0.58 15.55
N TYR A 107 -8.59 -0.52 15.51
CA TYR A 107 -7.84 -0.90 14.33
C TYR A 107 -8.72 -1.21 13.12
N ALA A 108 -9.88 -1.86 13.30
CA ALA A 108 -10.84 -2.07 12.22
C ALA A 108 -11.42 -0.77 11.65
N ARG A 109 -11.54 0.30 12.46
CA ARG A 109 -11.94 1.63 11.96
C ARG A 109 -10.81 2.27 11.16
N PHE A 110 -9.60 2.29 11.71
CA PHE A 110 -8.38 2.79 11.04
C PHE A 110 -8.16 2.11 9.68
N LEU A 111 -8.02 0.78 9.68
CA LEU A 111 -7.83 -0.04 8.47
C LEU A 111 -9.04 0.05 7.52
N GLY A 112 -10.24 0.33 8.06
CA GLY A 112 -11.43 0.62 7.29
C GLY A 112 -11.38 1.94 6.52
N VAL A 113 -10.76 2.98 7.08
CA VAL A 113 -10.50 4.26 6.40
C VAL A 113 -9.44 4.06 5.30
N GLU A 114 -8.36 3.34 5.61
CA GLU A 114 -7.31 3.02 4.63
C GLU A 114 -7.85 2.31 3.39
N LEU A 115 -8.60 1.24 3.61
CA LEU A 115 -9.20 0.46 2.53
C LEU A 115 -10.30 1.21 1.78
N SER A 116 -10.92 2.23 2.37
CA SER A 116 -11.95 3.04 1.70
C SER A 116 -11.40 3.85 0.52
N ARG A 117 -10.07 4.06 0.42
CA ARG A 117 -9.46 4.66 -0.78
C ARG A 117 -9.50 3.70 -1.99
N ALA A 118 -9.44 2.39 -1.75
CA ALA A 118 -9.44 1.36 -2.78
C ALA A 118 -10.82 0.74 -3.06
N ASP A 119 -11.61 0.42 -2.02
CA ASP A 119 -13.00 -0.02 -2.15
C ASP A 119 -13.88 0.50 -1.01
N ARG A 120 -14.78 1.41 -1.35
CA ARG A 120 -15.65 2.14 -0.39
C ARG A 120 -16.80 1.31 0.17
N ARG A 121 -17.06 0.09 -0.31
CA ARG A 121 -18.29 -0.67 0.01
C ARG A 121 -18.06 -1.98 0.75
N GLN A 122 -16.81 -2.40 0.92
CA GLN A 122 -16.48 -3.69 1.53
C GLN A 122 -16.58 -3.66 3.06
N ARG A 123 -16.97 -4.81 3.62
CA ARG A 123 -16.88 -5.08 5.06
C ARG A 123 -15.44 -5.44 5.41
N LEU A 124 -15.02 -5.15 6.63
CA LEU A 124 -13.74 -5.53 7.19
C LEU A 124 -13.96 -6.22 8.53
N LEU A 125 -13.39 -7.41 8.68
CA LEU A 125 -13.28 -8.13 9.95
C LEU A 125 -11.81 -8.17 10.37
N VAL A 126 -11.52 -7.71 11.59
CA VAL A 126 -10.22 -7.83 12.25
C VAL A 126 -10.36 -8.83 13.39
N VAL A 127 -9.37 -9.70 13.56
CA VAL A 127 -9.21 -10.53 14.76
C VAL A 127 -7.84 -10.28 15.40
N MET A 128 -7.83 -10.15 16.73
CA MET A 128 -6.64 -10.04 17.59
C MET A 128 -6.74 -11.05 18.74
N SER A 129 -5.66 -11.22 19.50
CA SER A 129 -5.57 -12.06 20.70
C SER A 129 -6.73 -11.86 21.70
N ASN A 130 -7.25 -10.63 21.82
CA ASN A 130 -8.23 -10.23 22.83
C ASN A 130 -9.63 -9.89 22.28
N GLY A 131 -9.88 -10.01 20.98
CA GLY A 131 -11.19 -9.64 20.44
C GLY A 131 -11.30 -9.49 18.93
N PHE A 132 -12.50 -9.09 18.52
CA PHE A 132 -12.84 -8.79 17.12
C PHE A 132 -13.09 -7.30 16.90
N GLY A 133 -12.71 -6.85 15.72
CA GLY A 133 -13.03 -5.54 15.15
C GLY A 133 -13.86 -5.72 13.89
N PHE A 134 -14.82 -4.83 13.67
CA PHE A 134 -15.62 -4.83 12.46
C PHE A 134 -15.88 -3.41 11.97
N ASN A 135 -15.72 -3.20 10.68
CA ASN A 135 -16.04 -1.96 9.99
C ASN A 135 -16.83 -2.23 8.72
N TRP A 136 -17.85 -1.41 8.46
CA TRP A 136 -18.59 -1.42 7.21
C TRP A 136 -19.05 0.02 6.92
N PRO A 137 -18.40 0.74 5.98
CA PRO A 137 -18.68 2.14 5.73
C PRO A 137 -20.17 2.39 5.44
N GLY A 138 -20.75 3.42 6.06
CA GLY A 138 -22.17 3.78 5.93
C GLY A 138 -23.17 2.86 6.63
N HIS A 139 -22.74 1.88 7.43
CA HIS A 139 -23.62 0.90 8.07
C HIS A 139 -23.37 0.77 9.58
N THR A 140 -24.43 0.53 10.36
CA THR A 140 -24.31 0.33 11.81
C THR A 140 -23.67 -1.01 12.15
N THR A 141 -22.70 -1.02 13.07
CA THR A 141 -21.96 -2.24 13.45
C THR A 141 -22.43 -2.87 14.76
N ALA A 142 -23.41 -2.28 15.46
CA ALA A 142 -23.85 -2.71 16.79
C ALA A 142 -24.33 -4.18 16.83
N ARG A 143 -25.25 -4.56 15.93
CA ARG A 143 -25.73 -5.95 15.80
C ARG A 143 -24.60 -6.92 15.48
N THR A 144 -23.65 -6.51 14.63
CA THR A 144 -22.47 -7.31 14.29
C THR A 144 -21.58 -7.53 15.50
N TYR A 145 -21.31 -6.50 16.32
CA TYR A 145 -20.55 -6.66 17.55
C TYR A 145 -21.24 -7.56 18.58
N GLY A 146 -22.57 -7.52 18.67
CA GLY A 146 -23.34 -8.48 19.49
C GLY A 146 -23.14 -9.94 19.05
N LEU A 147 -23.11 -10.20 17.74
CA LEU A 147 -22.80 -11.53 17.21
C LEU A 147 -21.35 -11.94 17.47
N LEU A 148 -20.39 -11.03 17.26
CA LEU A 148 -18.95 -11.30 17.45
C LEU A 148 -18.59 -11.58 18.91
N ALA A 149 -19.28 -10.94 19.87
CA ALA A 149 -19.07 -11.19 21.31
C ALA A 149 -19.39 -12.64 21.73
N THR A 150 -20.16 -13.40 20.93
CA THR A 150 -20.49 -14.81 21.21
C THR A 150 -19.49 -15.80 20.61
N VAL A 151 -18.47 -15.33 19.88
CA VAL A 151 -17.48 -16.19 19.21
C VAL A 151 -16.32 -16.46 20.17
N PRO A 152 -16.02 -17.73 20.51
CA PRO A 152 -14.88 -18.05 21.36
C PRO A 152 -13.56 -17.71 20.67
N LEU A 153 -12.59 -17.24 21.46
CA LEU A 153 -11.24 -16.87 21.03
C LEU A 153 -10.21 -17.69 21.80
N ASP A 154 -9.73 -18.78 21.19
CA ASP A 154 -8.56 -19.49 21.68
C ASP A 154 -7.29 -18.75 21.22
N SER A 155 -6.69 -17.98 22.13
CA SER A 155 -5.51 -17.14 21.87
C SER A 155 -4.18 -17.91 21.87
N ARG A 156 -4.20 -19.25 22.04
CA ARG A 156 -3.01 -20.10 22.05
C ARG A 156 -2.49 -20.32 20.62
N ALA A 157 -1.57 -19.43 20.21
CA ALA A 157 -0.96 -19.31 18.88
C ALA A 157 -1.94 -18.88 17.75
N GLY A 158 -1.40 -18.17 16.74
CA GLY A 158 -2.19 -17.51 15.69
C GLY A 158 -3.06 -18.42 14.81
N THR A 159 -2.90 -19.75 14.91
CA THR A 159 -3.79 -20.74 14.31
C THR A 159 -5.21 -20.68 14.88
N GLY A 160 -5.36 -20.38 16.18
CA GLY A 160 -6.66 -20.19 16.82
C GLY A 160 -7.42 -18.97 16.31
N LEU A 161 -6.71 -17.87 16.06
CA LEU A 161 -7.29 -16.62 15.52
C LEU A 161 -7.91 -16.82 14.13
N ALA A 162 -7.25 -17.57 13.25
CA ALA A 162 -7.79 -17.87 11.92
C ALA A 162 -9.07 -18.72 11.98
N ALA A 163 -9.16 -19.68 12.90
CA ALA A 163 -10.37 -20.48 13.13
C ALA A 163 -11.50 -19.62 13.72
N ALA A 164 -11.19 -18.76 14.70
CA ALA A 164 -12.14 -17.84 15.30
C ALA A 164 -12.70 -16.83 14.27
N ALA A 165 -11.84 -16.32 13.38
CA ALA A 165 -12.25 -15.48 12.24
C ALA A 165 -13.17 -16.22 11.25
N GLU A 166 -12.96 -17.51 10.98
CA GLU A 166 -13.85 -18.31 10.13
C GLU A 166 -15.26 -18.41 10.75
N VAL A 167 -15.34 -18.68 12.05
CA VAL A 167 -16.62 -18.78 12.79
C VAL A 167 -17.31 -17.41 12.82
N ALA A 168 -16.57 -16.33 13.10
CA ALA A 168 -17.07 -14.97 13.07
C ALA A 168 -17.64 -14.60 11.68
N LEU A 169 -16.87 -14.80 10.61
CA LEU A 169 -17.31 -14.57 9.24
C LEU A 169 -18.62 -15.31 8.92
N ARG A 170 -18.68 -16.61 9.23
CA ARG A 170 -19.88 -17.44 8.97
C ARG A 170 -21.11 -16.95 9.72
N ARG A 171 -20.96 -16.52 10.98
CA ARG A 171 -22.08 -15.97 11.77
C ARG A 171 -22.57 -14.64 11.20
N VAL A 172 -21.67 -13.72 10.87
CA VAL A 172 -22.03 -12.39 10.32
C VAL A 172 -22.62 -12.51 8.91
N ALA A 173 -22.08 -13.39 8.06
CA ALA A 173 -22.64 -13.69 6.74
C ALA A 173 -24.06 -14.28 6.85
N ARG A 174 -24.27 -15.30 7.72
CA ARG A 174 -25.59 -15.90 7.95
C ARG A 174 -26.61 -14.90 8.48
N ALA A 175 -26.21 -14.03 9.41
CA ALA A 175 -27.06 -12.95 9.92
C ALA A 175 -27.41 -11.88 8.87
N SER A 176 -26.67 -11.86 7.75
CA SER A 176 -26.92 -11.01 6.58
C SER A 176 -27.59 -11.77 5.42
N GLY A 177 -28.15 -12.95 5.68
CA GLY A 177 -28.84 -13.78 4.67
C GLY A 177 -27.93 -14.63 3.78
N VAL A 178 -26.61 -14.63 4.00
CA VAL A 178 -25.63 -15.32 3.14
C VAL A 178 -25.17 -16.63 3.78
N ALA A 179 -25.57 -17.76 3.18
CA ALA A 179 -25.11 -19.09 3.58
C ALA A 179 -23.78 -19.44 2.90
N LEU A 180 -22.76 -19.76 3.70
CA LEU A 180 -21.45 -20.20 3.19
C LEU A 180 -21.35 -21.73 3.15
N PRO A 181 -20.67 -22.33 2.16
CA PRO A 181 -20.51 -23.79 2.04
C PRO A 181 -19.96 -24.43 3.33
N PRO A 182 -20.31 -25.69 3.64
CA PRO A 182 -19.82 -26.38 4.83
C PRO A 182 -18.28 -26.40 4.91
N LYS A 183 -17.75 -26.54 6.12
CA LYS A 183 -16.30 -26.63 6.36
C LYS A 183 -15.74 -27.81 5.55
N GLN A 184 -14.62 -27.62 4.86
CA GLN A 184 -13.98 -28.73 4.15
C GLN A 184 -13.34 -29.67 5.19
N PRO A 185 -13.43 -31.00 5.01
CA PRO A 185 -12.68 -31.92 5.85
C PRO A 185 -11.18 -31.58 5.81
N ALA A 186 -10.50 -31.69 6.95
CA ALA A 186 -9.05 -31.59 6.96
C ALA A 186 -8.50 -32.76 6.14
N ALA A 187 -8.01 -32.48 4.92
CA ALA A 187 -7.55 -33.51 4.01
C ALA A 187 -6.38 -34.28 4.63
N GLY A 188 -6.62 -35.55 4.95
CA GLY A 188 -5.55 -36.52 5.17
C GLY A 188 -4.70 -36.64 3.90
N GLY A 189 -3.41 -36.96 4.06
CA GLY A 189 -2.43 -36.94 2.98
C GLY A 189 -2.81 -37.86 1.82
N GLY A 190 -3.37 -37.28 0.76
CA GLY A 190 -3.73 -37.96 -0.47
C GLY A 190 -3.54 -37.03 -1.67
N SER A 191 -2.66 -37.40 -2.60
CA SER A 191 -2.31 -36.58 -3.77
C SER A 191 -3.45 -36.60 -4.80
N ALA A 192 -4.45 -35.74 -4.60
CA ALA A 192 -5.53 -35.50 -5.56
C ALA A 192 -5.17 -34.36 -6.51
N ARG A 193 -4.75 -34.71 -7.73
CA ARG A 193 -4.40 -33.77 -8.82
C ARG A 193 -5.60 -32.85 -9.13
N PRO A 194 -5.47 -31.51 -9.08
CA PRO A 194 -6.60 -30.63 -9.38
C PRO A 194 -6.91 -30.63 -10.88
N ARG A 195 -8.09 -31.11 -11.27
CA ARG A 195 -8.65 -30.88 -12.61
C ARG A 195 -9.08 -29.42 -12.73
N SER A 196 -8.20 -28.57 -13.25
CA SER A 196 -8.47 -27.16 -13.52
C SER A 196 -8.81 -26.93 -15.00
N THR A 197 -10.11 -26.88 -15.31
CA THR A 197 -10.63 -26.66 -16.67
C THR A 197 -10.31 -25.27 -17.25
N GLY A 198 -9.68 -24.37 -16.47
CA GLY A 198 -9.23 -23.04 -16.90
C GLY A 198 -7.78 -22.94 -17.40
N THR A 199 -6.95 -23.98 -17.24
CA THR A 199 -5.50 -23.90 -17.55
C THR A 199 -5.17 -24.25 -19.01
N LEU A 200 -6.05 -25.00 -19.68
CA LEU A 200 -5.86 -25.47 -21.06
C LEU A 200 -5.97 -24.35 -22.11
N THR A 201 -6.77 -23.32 -21.86
CA THR A 201 -6.97 -22.20 -22.81
C THR A 201 -5.76 -21.28 -22.88
N ILE A 202 -5.09 -21.02 -21.76
CA ILE A 202 -3.92 -20.11 -21.70
C ILE A 202 -2.67 -20.80 -22.27
N MET A 203 -2.45 -22.08 -21.95
CA MET A 203 -1.33 -22.86 -22.50
C MET A 203 -1.46 -23.10 -24.02
N GLY A 204 -2.69 -23.27 -24.53
CA GLY A 204 -2.93 -23.41 -25.97
C GLY A 204 -2.54 -22.17 -26.78
N ALA A 205 -2.85 -20.97 -26.26
CA ALA A 205 -2.50 -19.72 -26.92
C ALA A 205 -0.98 -19.48 -26.98
N ALA A 206 -0.26 -19.76 -25.89
CA ALA A 206 1.20 -19.64 -25.84
C ALA A 206 1.90 -20.63 -26.78
N ALA A 207 1.46 -21.90 -26.81
CA ALA A 207 2.00 -22.91 -27.72
C ALA A 207 1.76 -22.56 -29.20
N GLY A 208 0.56 -22.07 -29.54
CA GLY A 208 0.22 -21.63 -30.89
C GLY A 208 1.10 -20.46 -31.39
N GLY A 209 1.34 -19.46 -30.52
CA GLY A 209 2.22 -18.34 -30.85
C GLY A 209 3.68 -18.76 -31.11
N ILE A 210 4.22 -19.65 -30.28
CA ILE A 210 5.58 -20.18 -30.45
C ILE A 210 5.70 -21.01 -31.74
N ALA A 211 4.70 -21.86 -32.03
CA ALA A 211 4.67 -22.65 -33.27
C ALA A 211 4.60 -21.78 -34.52
N ALA A 212 3.80 -20.70 -34.51
CA ALA A 212 3.71 -19.76 -35.62
C ALA A 212 5.04 -19.00 -35.86
N LEU A 213 5.71 -18.56 -34.79
CA LEU A 213 7.03 -17.92 -34.88
C LEU A 213 8.10 -18.88 -35.41
N PHE A 214 8.08 -20.16 -34.99
CA PHE A 214 8.98 -21.19 -35.53
C PHE A 214 8.72 -21.46 -37.02
N ALA A 215 7.46 -21.58 -37.43
CA ALA A 215 7.09 -21.76 -38.84
C ALA A 215 7.57 -20.57 -39.69
N PHE A 216 7.37 -19.35 -39.21
CA PHE A 216 7.85 -18.14 -39.88
C PHE A 216 9.38 -18.12 -40.02
N ALA A 217 10.12 -18.46 -38.96
CA ALA A 217 11.59 -18.54 -38.99
C ALA A 217 12.10 -19.62 -39.98
N VAL A 218 11.42 -20.77 -40.07
CA VAL A 218 11.75 -21.85 -41.03
C VAL A 218 11.47 -21.43 -42.48
N VAL A 219 10.37 -20.72 -42.75
CA VAL A 219 10.07 -20.18 -44.08
C VAL A 219 11.09 -19.11 -44.48
N PHE A 220 11.35 -18.13 -43.60
CA PHE A 220 12.28 -17.04 -43.84
C PHE A 220 13.73 -17.52 -44.08
N THR A 221 14.18 -18.52 -43.32
CA THR A 221 15.51 -19.13 -43.54
C THR A 221 15.58 -19.97 -44.82
N ARG A 222 14.49 -20.65 -45.21
CA ARG A 222 14.38 -21.33 -46.53
C ARG A 222 14.42 -20.34 -47.69
N GLU A 223 13.72 -19.21 -47.61
CA GLU A 223 13.78 -18.16 -48.65
C GLU A 223 15.17 -17.54 -48.75
N ARG A 224 15.80 -17.16 -47.63
CA ARG A 224 17.18 -16.64 -47.64
C ARG A 224 18.16 -17.63 -48.26
N ARG A 225 18.02 -18.94 -48.01
CA ARG A 225 18.85 -19.98 -48.68
C ARG A 225 18.54 -20.08 -50.19
N ARG A 226 17.28 -20.02 -50.63
CA ARG A 226 16.92 -20.00 -52.06
C ARG A 226 17.47 -18.77 -52.78
N LEU A 227 17.44 -17.61 -52.14
CA LEU A 227 18.01 -16.36 -52.67
C LEU A 227 19.54 -16.40 -52.72
N ALA A 228 20.21 -16.93 -51.69
CA ALA A 228 21.66 -17.13 -51.68
C ALA A 228 22.13 -18.10 -52.78
N LEU A 229 21.38 -19.17 -53.04
CA LEU A 229 21.67 -20.11 -54.13
C LEU A 229 21.42 -19.49 -55.51
N ARG A 230 20.36 -18.68 -55.69
CA ARG A 230 20.13 -17.91 -56.92
C ARG A 230 21.22 -16.86 -57.17
N ARG A 231 21.87 -16.33 -56.13
CA ARG A 231 22.99 -15.38 -56.25
C ARG A 231 24.30 -16.00 -56.75
N LYS A 232 24.37 -17.33 -56.90
CA LYS A 232 25.57 -18.04 -57.40
C LYS A 232 25.50 -18.40 -58.91
N ARG A 233 24.55 -17.82 -59.67
CA ARG A 233 24.50 -17.97 -61.13
C ARG A 233 24.03 -16.68 -61.81
N ARG A 234 24.92 -16.09 -62.62
CA ARG A 234 24.83 -14.84 -63.40
C ARG A 234 25.10 -13.53 -62.63
N ASP A 235 26.27 -12.97 -62.90
CA ASP A 235 26.49 -11.52 -62.89
C ASP A 235 25.66 -10.83 -63.99
N VAL A 236 25.27 -9.58 -63.69
CA VAL A 236 25.01 -8.41 -64.56
C VAL A 236 24.12 -7.44 -63.73
N PRO A 237 24.47 -6.15 -63.61
CA PRO A 237 23.70 -5.22 -62.79
C PRO A 237 22.44 -4.74 -63.52
N ARG A 238 21.25 -4.96 -62.93
CA ARG A 238 20.02 -4.28 -63.37
C ARG A 238 19.12 -3.96 -62.18
N ARG A 239 18.69 -2.70 -62.07
CA ARG A 239 17.77 -2.19 -61.02
C ARG A 239 16.52 -3.07 -60.91
N SER A 240 16.40 -3.88 -59.87
CA SER A 240 15.20 -4.66 -59.58
C SER A 240 14.31 -3.92 -58.56
N ARG A 241 13.11 -3.54 -58.99
CA ARG A 241 12.04 -3.08 -58.11
C ARG A 241 11.56 -4.25 -57.25
N LEU A 242 11.28 -4.01 -55.97
CA LEU A 242 10.63 -5.02 -55.10
C LEU A 242 9.31 -5.51 -55.72
N PRO A 243 9.03 -6.84 -55.71
CA PRO A 243 7.81 -7.38 -56.30
C PRO A 243 6.57 -6.85 -55.57
N ARG A 244 5.52 -6.53 -56.34
CA ARG A 244 4.28 -5.90 -55.84
C ARG A 244 3.60 -6.73 -54.74
N GLU A 245 3.63 -8.06 -54.85
CA GLU A 245 3.08 -9.02 -53.87
C GLU A 245 3.51 -8.74 -52.43
N LEU A 246 4.78 -8.44 -52.19
CA LEU A 246 5.35 -8.33 -50.84
C LEU A 246 5.15 -6.93 -50.20
N ARG A 247 4.66 -5.95 -50.96
CA ARG A 247 4.45 -4.57 -50.47
C ARG A 247 3.21 -4.44 -49.57
N TRP A 248 2.29 -5.41 -49.62
CA TRP A 248 1.04 -5.42 -48.84
C TRP A 248 1.07 -6.38 -47.63
N ALA A 249 1.98 -7.36 -47.61
CA ALA A 249 2.12 -8.28 -46.48
C ALA A 249 2.59 -7.60 -45.18
N ILE A 250 3.45 -6.58 -45.29
CA ILE A 250 4.00 -5.84 -44.15
C ILE A 250 2.92 -4.96 -43.45
N PRO A 251 2.17 -4.09 -44.15
CA PRO A 251 1.10 -3.33 -43.49
C PRO A 251 -0.04 -4.22 -42.96
N GLY A 252 -0.37 -5.32 -43.65
CA GLY A 252 -1.38 -6.27 -43.19
C GLY A 252 -1.04 -6.89 -41.83
N LEU A 253 0.22 -7.28 -41.61
CA LEU A 253 0.68 -7.83 -40.33
C LEU A 253 0.65 -6.79 -39.19
N VAL A 254 1.06 -5.55 -39.49
CA VAL A 254 1.04 -4.44 -38.52
C VAL A 254 -0.38 -4.09 -38.07
N VAL A 255 -1.35 -4.07 -39.00
CA VAL A 255 -2.77 -3.87 -38.67
C VAL A 255 -3.30 -5.02 -37.81
N LEU A 256 -2.99 -6.27 -38.13
CA LEU A 256 -3.47 -7.43 -37.36
C LEU A 256 -2.95 -7.41 -35.92
N CYS A 257 -1.67 -7.10 -35.71
CA CYS A 257 -1.08 -6.94 -34.38
C CYS A 257 -1.66 -5.72 -33.64
N GLY A 258 -1.92 -4.61 -34.33
CA GLY A 258 -2.57 -3.43 -33.74
C GLY A 258 -3.98 -3.72 -33.23
N VAL A 259 -4.80 -4.43 -34.01
CA VAL A 259 -6.17 -4.81 -33.62
C VAL A 259 -6.17 -5.78 -32.42
N ALA A 260 -5.26 -6.75 -32.39
CA ALA A 260 -5.13 -7.70 -31.28
C ALA A 260 -4.77 -7.03 -29.93
N ILE A 261 -4.09 -5.88 -29.96
CA ILE A 261 -3.70 -5.11 -28.76
C ILE A 261 -4.74 -4.02 -28.42
N ALA A 262 -5.37 -3.39 -29.42
CA ALA A 262 -6.32 -2.31 -29.20
C ALA A 262 -7.67 -2.80 -28.61
N VAL A 263 -8.17 -3.97 -29.03
CA VAL A 263 -9.47 -4.49 -28.59
C VAL A 263 -9.54 -4.74 -27.07
N PRO A 264 -8.54 -5.38 -26.41
CA PRO A 264 -8.50 -5.47 -24.95
C PRO A 264 -8.46 -4.10 -24.25
N VAL A 265 -7.64 -3.17 -24.75
CA VAL A 265 -7.47 -1.84 -24.10
C VAL A 265 -8.74 -1.00 -24.19
N LEU A 266 -9.47 -1.04 -25.31
CA LEU A 266 -10.77 -0.37 -25.46
C LEU A 266 -11.91 -1.05 -24.69
N ALA A 267 -11.80 -2.35 -24.40
CA ALA A 267 -12.74 -3.06 -23.53
C ALA A 267 -12.56 -2.72 -22.04
N LEU A 268 -11.35 -2.41 -21.58
CA LEU A 268 -11.09 -1.91 -20.22
C LEU A 268 -11.20 -0.37 -20.09
N GLY A 269 -11.18 0.38 -21.20
CA GLY A 269 -11.20 1.85 -21.19
C GLY A 269 -12.57 2.52 -21.02
N ARG A 270 -13.68 1.77 -21.02
CA ARG A 270 -15.05 2.32 -20.90
C ARG A 270 -15.61 2.24 -19.48
N SER A 271 -14.97 2.95 -18.55
CA SER A 271 -15.67 3.41 -17.34
C SER A 271 -16.77 4.40 -17.75
N PRO A 272 -18.00 4.31 -17.19
CA PRO A 272 -18.99 5.37 -17.38
C PRO A 272 -18.43 6.69 -16.83
N ARG A 273 -18.73 7.80 -17.49
CA ARG A 273 -18.42 9.14 -16.97
C ARG A 273 -19.23 9.36 -15.70
N SER A 274 -18.61 9.11 -14.55
CA SER A 274 -19.18 9.52 -13.27
C SER A 274 -19.36 11.03 -13.27
N SER A 275 -20.62 11.47 -13.24
CA SER A 275 -21.00 12.85 -12.95
C SER A 275 -20.26 13.33 -11.69
N ALA A 276 -19.94 14.63 -11.64
CA ALA A 276 -19.25 15.23 -10.50
C ALA A 276 -19.91 14.81 -9.18
N PRO A 277 -19.15 14.41 -8.15
CA PRO A 277 -19.72 13.98 -6.89
C PRO A 277 -20.46 15.15 -6.24
N SER A 278 -21.79 15.09 -6.31
CA SER A 278 -22.65 15.88 -5.43
C SER A 278 -22.34 15.54 -3.98
N ALA A 279 -22.45 16.56 -3.13
CA ALA A 279 -22.22 16.59 -1.68
C ALA A 279 -21.93 15.22 -1.02
N TYR A 280 -20.73 15.08 -0.47
CA TYR A 280 -20.44 14.07 0.54
C TYR A 280 -21.45 14.21 1.69
N SER A 281 -22.39 13.27 1.79
CA SER A 281 -23.10 13.08 3.05
C SER A 281 -22.09 12.60 4.07
N ALA A 282 -21.77 13.45 5.04
CA ALA A 282 -20.87 13.09 6.13
C ALA A 282 -21.46 11.92 6.91
N VAL A 283 -20.85 10.74 6.78
CA VAL A 283 -20.90 9.75 7.85
C VAL A 283 -20.09 10.37 8.98
N SER A 284 -20.75 10.91 10.00
CA SER A 284 -20.08 11.51 11.15
C SER A 284 -19.22 10.47 11.85
N LEU A 285 -17.92 10.50 11.55
CA LEU A 285 -16.87 9.83 12.30
C LEU A 285 -16.70 10.58 13.63
N VAL A 286 -17.62 10.39 14.57
CA VAL A 286 -17.48 10.93 15.93
C VAL A 286 -16.36 10.17 16.63
N SER A 287 -15.16 10.73 16.53
CA SER A 287 -13.97 10.36 17.29
C SER A 287 -13.81 11.40 18.39
N PRO A 288 -14.31 11.17 19.62
CA PRO A 288 -14.02 12.06 20.73
C PRO A 288 -12.50 12.11 20.96
N PRO A 289 -11.98 13.16 21.63
CA PRO A 289 -10.55 13.26 21.94
C PRO A 289 -10.02 11.98 22.59
N ALA A 290 -8.84 11.54 22.17
CA ALA A 290 -8.14 10.40 22.75
C ALA A 290 -7.77 10.64 24.23
N ALA A 291 -7.61 11.90 24.62
CA ALA A 291 -7.60 12.36 26.00
C ALA A 291 -8.10 13.80 26.12
N SER A 292 -8.50 14.22 27.31
CA SER A 292 -8.88 15.60 27.64
C SER A 292 -8.53 15.94 29.09
N TRP A 293 -8.27 17.22 29.35
CA TRP A 293 -7.83 17.72 30.66
C TRP A 293 -8.63 18.95 31.08
N ARG A 294 -8.77 19.17 32.39
CA ARG A 294 -9.40 20.39 32.91
C ARG A 294 -8.50 21.60 32.64
N ALA A 295 -9.10 22.78 32.58
CA ALA A 295 -8.35 24.04 32.45
C ALA A 295 -7.31 24.16 33.58
N GLY A 296 -6.07 24.51 33.24
CA GLY A 296 -4.96 24.61 34.20
C GLY A 296 -4.36 23.28 34.68
N GLU A 297 -4.99 22.12 34.42
CA GLU A 297 -4.55 20.81 34.94
C GLU A 297 -3.18 20.38 34.40
N ARG A 298 -2.95 20.59 33.10
CA ARG A 298 -1.75 20.10 32.41
C ARG A 298 -1.12 21.18 31.55
N ARG A 299 0.03 21.72 31.98
CA ARG A 299 0.78 22.71 31.20
C ARG A 299 1.41 22.04 29.98
N ALA A 300 1.24 22.65 28.81
CA ALA A 300 1.82 22.15 27.57
C ALA A 300 3.37 22.21 27.62
N PRO A 301 4.09 21.16 27.18
CA PRO A 301 5.53 21.18 27.10
C PRO A 301 6.02 22.26 26.13
N ASN A 302 6.77 23.24 26.63
CA ASN A 302 7.30 24.29 25.77
C ASN A 302 8.54 23.80 24.97
N PHE A 303 8.71 24.40 23.79
CA PHE A 303 9.84 24.20 22.88
C PHE A 303 10.25 25.53 22.26
N SER A 304 11.45 25.57 21.65
CA SER A 304 11.92 26.68 20.85
C SER A 304 12.49 26.10 19.55
N LEU A 305 11.80 26.37 18.45
CA LEU A 305 12.11 25.88 17.10
C LEU A 305 12.08 27.07 16.12
N ARG A 306 12.20 26.83 14.82
CA ARG A 306 12.08 27.88 13.79
C ARG A 306 10.98 27.56 12.78
N ASP A 307 10.39 28.59 12.18
CA ASP A 307 9.44 28.47 11.08
C ASP A 307 10.14 28.32 9.72
N GLN A 308 9.35 28.17 8.65
CA GLN A 308 9.83 28.05 7.28
C GLN A 308 10.61 29.30 6.77
N ASP A 309 10.55 30.42 7.47
CA ASP A 309 11.30 31.65 7.21
C ASP A 309 12.44 31.88 8.22
N GLY A 310 12.69 30.92 9.12
CA GLY A 310 13.74 30.98 10.14
C GLY A 310 13.38 31.79 11.39
N ARG A 311 12.16 32.33 11.52
CA ARG A 311 11.70 33.06 12.72
C ARG A 311 11.49 32.09 13.88
N PRO A 312 11.71 32.50 15.14
CA PRO A 312 11.52 31.62 16.29
C PRO A 312 10.03 31.29 16.50
N VAL A 313 9.72 30.02 16.76
CA VAL A 313 8.38 29.54 17.13
C VAL A 313 8.41 28.74 18.42
N SER A 314 7.39 28.95 19.26
CA SER A 314 7.19 28.26 20.53
C SER A 314 5.72 28.28 20.94
N VAL A 315 5.32 27.39 21.84
CA VAL A 315 3.99 27.47 22.48
C VAL A 315 3.87 28.74 23.31
N ALA A 316 4.91 29.10 24.07
CA ALA A 316 4.88 30.25 24.96
C ALA A 316 4.72 31.61 24.23
N ALA A 317 5.25 31.75 23.02
CA ALA A 317 5.11 32.96 22.20
C ALA A 317 3.70 33.16 21.61
N ASN A 318 2.85 32.13 21.62
CA ASN A 318 1.49 32.17 21.05
C ASN A 318 0.40 32.21 22.13
N ARG A 319 0.76 32.51 23.40
CA ARG A 319 -0.21 32.77 24.47
C ARG A 319 -1.12 33.96 24.11
N GLY A 320 -2.34 33.95 24.66
CA GLY A 320 -3.42 34.85 24.26
C GLY A 320 -4.30 34.30 23.13
N HIS A 321 -3.86 33.24 22.43
CA HIS A 321 -4.65 32.53 21.43
C HIS A 321 -4.64 31.02 21.73
N PRO A 322 -5.71 30.27 21.37
CA PRO A 322 -5.62 28.82 21.31
C PRO A 322 -4.47 28.38 20.39
N VAL A 323 -3.83 27.25 20.69
CA VAL A 323 -2.74 26.71 19.88
C VAL A 323 -3.02 25.24 19.58
N ILE A 324 -2.82 24.82 18.33
CA ILE A 324 -2.83 23.42 17.93
C ILE A 324 -1.40 23.02 17.62
N VAL A 325 -0.85 22.06 18.37
CA VAL A 325 0.45 21.46 18.07
C VAL A 325 0.18 20.11 17.39
N THR A 326 0.49 20.02 16.10
CA THR A 326 0.37 18.79 15.29
C THR A 326 1.75 18.33 14.81
N PHE A 327 1.89 17.04 14.51
CA PHE A 327 3.15 16.39 14.16
C PHE A 327 3.04 15.84 12.75
N VAL A 328 3.86 16.36 11.83
CA VAL A 328 3.58 16.35 10.40
C VAL A 328 4.86 16.08 9.60
N ASP A 329 4.81 15.16 8.65
CA ASP A 329 5.89 14.91 7.69
C ASP A 329 5.68 15.77 6.41
N PRO A 330 6.61 16.68 6.05
CA PRO A 330 6.55 17.46 4.80
C PRO A 330 6.60 16.61 3.51
N LEU A 331 7.06 15.36 3.54
CA LEU A 331 7.01 14.44 2.39
C LEU A 331 5.78 13.54 2.37
N CYS A 332 4.95 13.58 3.42
CA CYS A 332 3.74 12.78 3.50
C CYS A 332 2.74 13.19 2.41
N ARG A 333 2.20 12.20 1.67
CA ARG A 333 1.21 12.42 0.59
C ARG A 333 -0.09 11.63 0.78
N ASN A 334 -0.30 11.03 1.97
CA ASN A 334 -1.49 10.22 2.29
C ASN A 334 -2.37 10.83 3.39
N PHE A 335 -1.83 11.14 4.57
CA PHE A 335 -2.60 11.47 5.77
C PHE A 335 -2.40 12.92 6.24
N CYS A 336 -1.15 13.38 6.40
CA CYS A 336 -0.84 14.78 6.74
C CYS A 336 -1.56 15.83 5.87
N PRO A 337 -1.69 15.67 4.52
CA PRO A 337 -2.46 16.62 3.71
C PRO A 337 -3.95 16.69 4.07
N LEU A 338 -4.53 15.59 4.57
CA LEU A 338 -5.92 15.47 4.99
C LEU A 338 -6.13 16.03 6.40
N GLU A 339 -5.23 15.74 7.34
CA GLU A 339 -5.24 16.40 8.66
C GLU A 339 -5.11 17.92 8.48
N ALA A 340 -4.18 18.37 7.63
CA ALA A 340 -4.05 19.78 7.27
C ALA A 340 -5.35 20.38 6.70
N GLN A 341 -6.09 19.67 5.82
CA GLN A 341 -7.41 20.15 5.37
C GLN A 341 -8.42 20.29 6.51
N VAL A 342 -8.46 19.33 7.44
CA VAL A 342 -9.35 19.38 8.61
C VAL A 342 -9.01 20.57 9.50
N LEU A 343 -7.74 20.76 9.84
CA LEU A 343 -7.26 21.88 10.65
C LEU A 343 -7.51 23.23 9.97
N ASN A 344 -7.25 23.33 8.65
CA ASN A 344 -7.55 24.52 7.84
C ASN A 344 -9.05 24.85 7.81
N GLN A 345 -9.92 23.84 7.72
CA GLN A 345 -11.37 24.03 7.73
C GLN A 345 -11.82 24.59 9.07
N VAL A 346 -11.41 23.95 10.17
CA VAL A 346 -11.81 24.36 11.52
C VAL A 346 -11.29 25.75 11.86
N GLU A 347 -10.03 26.06 11.55
CA GLU A 347 -9.46 27.40 11.75
C GLU A 347 -10.32 28.49 11.08
N ARG A 348 -10.76 28.26 9.83
CA ARG A 348 -11.57 29.21 9.08
C ARG A 348 -12.95 29.44 9.68
N GLN A 349 -13.51 28.44 10.37
CA GLN A 349 -14.82 28.50 11.04
C GLN A 349 -14.77 29.25 12.39
N ILE A 350 -13.59 29.39 13.00
CA ILE A 350 -13.41 30.16 14.24
C ILE A 350 -13.36 31.69 13.93
N PRO A 351 -14.00 32.55 14.74
CA PRO A 351 -13.92 34.01 14.56
C PRO A 351 -12.49 34.53 14.61
N ALA A 352 -12.16 35.50 13.75
CA ALA A 352 -10.80 36.01 13.52
C ALA A 352 -9.98 36.25 14.81
N ALA A 353 -10.57 36.88 15.82
CA ALA A 353 -9.92 37.23 17.08
C ALA A 353 -9.62 36.04 18.02
N ARG A 354 -10.13 34.84 17.74
CA ARG A 354 -9.96 33.64 18.58
C ARG A 354 -9.41 32.44 17.79
N ARG A 355 -8.95 32.65 16.56
CA ARG A 355 -8.47 31.57 15.71
C ARG A 355 -7.22 30.91 16.29
N PRO A 356 -7.11 29.57 16.21
CA PRO A 356 -5.93 28.88 16.70
C PRO A 356 -4.71 29.19 15.86
N VAL A 357 -3.55 29.36 16.49
CA VAL A 357 -2.26 29.22 15.81
C VAL A 357 -1.99 27.73 15.64
N ILE A 358 -1.63 27.29 14.43
CA ILE A 358 -1.30 25.88 14.17
C ILE A 358 0.22 25.76 14.05
N LEU A 359 0.83 24.97 14.93
CA LEU A 359 2.26 24.67 14.93
C LEU A 359 2.45 23.24 14.37
N GLY A 360 2.81 23.15 13.09
CA GLY A 360 3.17 21.89 12.44
C GLY A 360 4.62 21.53 12.76
N VAL A 361 4.82 20.72 13.81
CA VAL A 361 6.14 20.23 14.20
C VAL A 361 6.57 19.14 13.23
N SER A 362 7.72 19.33 12.56
CA SER A 362 8.21 18.33 11.62
C SER A 362 8.64 17.06 12.34
N VAL A 363 8.27 15.91 11.77
CA VAL A 363 8.81 14.59 12.16
C VAL A 363 9.89 14.08 11.19
N ASP A 364 9.96 14.63 9.98
CA ASP A 364 11.02 14.30 9.02
C ASP A 364 12.17 15.33 9.10
N VAL A 365 13.30 14.87 9.64
CA VAL A 365 14.53 15.67 9.75
C VAL A 365 15.23 15.91 8.41
N TYR A 366 14.95 15.08 7.40
CA TYR A 366 15.52 15.12 6.06
C TYR A 366 14.70 16.03 5.11
N ALA A 367 13.42 16.27 5.41
CA ALA A 367 12.51 17.09 4.60
C ALA A 367 12.38 18.56 5.03
N ASN A 368 13.10 19.01 6.05
CA ASN A 368 12.98 20.39 6.61
C ASN A 368 13.50 21.52 5.70
N ALA A 369 13.79 21.26 4.42
CA ALA A 369 14.18 22.29 3.48
C ALA A 369 13.00 23.20 3.12
N ARG A 370 13.17 24.52 3.22
CA ARG A 370 12.13 25.55 3.02
C ARG A 370 11.25 25.36 1.77
N TRP A 371 11.81 24.80 0.69
CA TRP A 371 11.08 24.60 -0.55
C TRP A 371 10.00 23.51 -0.48
N TYR A 372 10.21 22.44 0.32
CA TYR A 372 9.17 21.44 0.62
C TYR A 372 8.04 22.10 1.42
N LEU A 373 8.38 22.79 2.51
CA LEU A 373 7.42 23.47 3.37
C LEU A 373 6.55 24.49 2.59
N LEU A 374 7.17 25.27 1.70
CA LEU A 374 6.44 26.18 0.80
C LEU A 374 5.68 25.49 -0.34
N GLN A 375 6.03 24.26 -0.70
CA GLN A 375 5.22 23.44 -1.59
C GLN A 375 3.96 22.97 -0.86
N ASP A 376 4.10 22.45 0.36
CA ASP A 376 2.98 21.99 1.20
C ASP A 376 2.05 23.15 1.58
N ASP A 377 2.59 24.33 1.94
CA ASP A 377 1.82 25.57 2.16
C ASP A 377 0.86 25.86 0.99
N ARG A 378 1.29 25.61 -0.26
CA ARG A 378 0.51 25.84 -1.49
C ARG A 378 -0.40 24.67 -1.85
N GLU A 379 0.12 23.45 -1.86
CA GLU A 379 -0.62 22.23 -2.25
C GLU A 379 -1.73 21.92 -1.24
N TRP A 380 -1.43 22.02 0.05
CA TRP A 380 -2.38 21.78 1.14
C TRP A 380 -3.13 23.05 1.53
N ARG A 381 -2.87 24.19 0.86
CA ARG A 381 -3.59 25.46 1.03
C ARG A 381 -3.65 25.91 2.50
N LEU A 382 -2.50 25.82 3.17
CA LEU A 382 -2.36 26.05 4.60
C LEU A 382 -2.82 27.48 4.96
N VAL A 383 -3.52 27.61 6.09
CA VAL A 383 -4.04 28.89 6.56
C VAL A 383 -2.91 29.83 7.00
N PRO A 384 -3.08 31.17 6.92
CA PRO A 384 -2.07 32.16 7.35
C PRO A 384 -1.62 32.04 8.82
N GLN A 385 -2.32 31.24 9.63
CA GLN A 385 -2.11 30.93 11.03
C GLN A 385 -1.23 29.67 11.23
N TRP A 386 -0.95 28.91 10.17
CA TRP A 386 -0.04 27.77 10.19
C TRP A 386 1.42 28.23 10.19
N ARG A 387 2.21 27.74 11.15
CA ARG A 387 3.66 27.88 11.17
C ARG A 387 4.25 26.49 11.24
N TRP A 388 5.21 26.21 10.36
CA TRP A 388 6.06 25.05 10.54
C TRP A 388 6.91 25.25 11.79
N ALA A 389 7.30 24.15 12.42
CA ALA A 389 8.22 24.14 13.55
C ALA A 389 9.31 23.10 13.26
N ILE A 390 10.39 23.58 12.66
CA ILE A 390 11.56 22.82 12.23
C ILE A 390 12.78 23.14 13.10
N GLY A 391 13.78 22.26 13.10
CA GLY A 391 15.00 22.43 13.89
C GLY A 391 16.05 21.37 13.59
N ARG A 392 17.08 21.31 14.43
CA ARG A 392 18.06 20.22 14.37
C ARG A 392 17.41 18.90 14.82
N PRO A 393 17.89 17.73 14.37
CA PRO A 393 17.33 16.44 14.77
C PRO A 393 17.22 16.26 16.29
N THR A 394 18.21 16.75 17.05
CA THR A 394 18.21 16.70 18.53
C THR A 394 17.12 17.56 19.17
N ASP A 395 16.80 18.71 18.57
CA ASP A 395 15.80 19.64 19.09
C ASP A 395 14.40 19.06 18.84
N LEU A 396 14.16 18.55 17.62
CA LEU A 396 12.90 17.91 17.23
C LEU A 396 12.64 16.63 18.06
N ALA A 397 13.63 15.75 18.20
CA ALA A 397 13.51 14.55 19.04
C ALA A 397 13.18 14.87 20.52
N ALA A 398 13.70 15.99 21.04
CA ALA A 398 13.33 16.46 22.38
C ALA A 398 11.88 16.98 22.47
N VAL A 399 11.32 17.54 21.39
CA VAL A 399 9.89 17.89 21.32
C VAL A 399 9.03 16.64 21.19
N TRP A 400 9.34 15.73 20.27
CA TRP A 400 8.59 14.49 20.09
C TRP A 400 8.50 13.69 21.40
N LYS A 401 9.63 13.53 22.11
CA LYS A 401 9.67 12.86 23.43
C LYS A 401 8.79 13.56 24.48
N LYS A 402 8.79 14.89 24.54
CA LYS A 402 7.94 15.66 25.48
C LYS A 402 6.44 15.48 25.19
N TYR A 403 6.07 15.40 23.92
CA TYR A 403 4.70 15.19 23.47
C TYR A 403 4.33 13.71 23.30
N ARG A 404 5.23 12.76 23.62
CA ARG A 404 5.02 11.31 23.46
C ARG A 404 4.60 10.92 22.02
N ILE A 405 5.30 11.54 21.06
CA ILE A 405 5.21 11.22 19.64
C ILE A 405 6.34 10.26 19.32
N ASP A 406 5.99 9.03 18.96
CA ASP A 406 6.95 8.08 18.43
C ASP A 406 7.21 8.42 16.95
N VAL A 407 8.49 8.39 16.55
CA VAL A 407 8.96 8.58 15.17
C VAL A 407 9.98 7.49 14.87
N THR A 408 9.76 6.75 13.78
CA THR A 408 10.60 5.65 13.31
C THR A 408 11.09 5.97 11.89
N VAL A 409 12.39 5.77 11.65
CA VAL A 409 13.01 6.02 10.34
C VAL A 409 13.40 4.71 9.70
N THR A 410 12.71 4.34 8.63
CA THR A 410 13.03 3.17 7.80
C THR A 410 13.99 3.60 6.70
N THR A 411 15.22 3.08 6.70
CA THR A 411 16.23 3.41 5.68
C THR A 411 16.23 2.33 4.60
N SER A 412 15.91 2.70 3.36
CA SER A 412 15.94 1.80 2.21
C SER A 412 16.99 2.24 1.19
N ARG A 413 17.49 1.30 0.37
CA ARG A 413 18.46 1.58 -0.68
C ARG A 413 18.00 1.01 -2.01
N ILE A 414 17.74 1.88 -2.97
CA ILE A 414 17.29 1.52 -4.32
C ILE A 414 18.30 2.07 -5.32
N ASN A 415 18.95 1.19 -6.10
CA ASN A 415 19.92 1.57 -7.14
C ASN A 415 20.97 2.60 -6.66
N SER A 416 21.58 2.33 -5.49
CA SER A 416 22.55 3.19 -4.78
C SER A 416 22.01 4.50 -4.18
N VAL A 417 20.77 4.90 -4.46
CA VAL A 417 20.07 6.00 -3.77
C VAL A 417 19.60 5.51 -2.39
N VAL A 418 19.83 6.31 -1.35
CA VAL A 418 19.28 6.08 -0.01
C VAL A 418 18.00 6.89 0.12
N THR A 419 16.93 6.24 0.59
CA THR A 419 15.62 6.86 0.85
C THR A 419 15.23 6.61 2.30
N TYR A 420 14.64 7.61 2.93
CA TYR A 420 14.11 7.53 4.30
C TYR A 420 12.58 7.48 4.22
N GLY A 421 11.98 6.45 4.82
CA GLY A 421 10.56 6.41 5.14
C GLY A 421 10.38 6.83 6.60
N ILE A 422 9.38 7.66 6.88
CA ILE A 422 9.10 8.20 8.21
C ILE A 422 7.73 7.70 8.66
N ASP A 423 7.72 6.85 9.68
CA ASP A 423 6.51 6.42 10.37
C ASP A 423 6.40 7.22 11.68
N HIS A 424 5.25 7.81 11.98
CA HIS A 424 5.07 8.60 13.20
C HIS A 424 3.67 8.49 13.81
N THR A 425 3.57 8.90 15.08
CA THR A 425 2.28 9.12 15.73
C THR A 425 1.60 10.36 15.13
N GLU A 426 0.42 10.18 14.55
CA GLU A 426 -0.41 11.26 14.02
C GLU A 426 -1.35 11.81 15.10
N ALA A 427 -1.06 13.01 15.57
CA ALA A 427 -1.73 13.59 16.73
C ALA A 427 -1.74 15.12 16.72
N ALA A 428 -2.88 15.69 17.12
CA ALA A 428 -3.07 17.12 17.35
C ALA A 428 -3.38 17.39 18.83
N TYR A 429 -2.50 18.15 19.50
CA TYR A 429 -2.69 18.66 20.85
C TYR A 429 -3.33 20.04 20.80
N VAL A 430 -4.50 20.20 21.43
CA VAL A 430 -5.22 21.47 21.53
C VAL A 430 -4.93 22.13 22.87
N LEU A 431 -4.42 23.35 22.81
CA LEU A 431 -4.01 24.16 23.94
C LEU A 431 -4.91 25.40 24.07
N ASP A 432 -5.23 25.80 25.30
CA ASP A 432 -5.90 27.09 25.55
C ASP A 432 -4.94 28.28 25.50
N ALA A 433 -5.50 29.50 25.51
CA ALA A 433 -4.77 30.77 25.46
C ALA A 433 -3.74 30.96 26.58
N THR A 434 -3.82 30.19 27.67
CA THR A 434 -2.84 30.23 28.79
C THR A 434 -1.70 29.23 28.63
N GLY A 435 -1.76 28.36 27.60
CA GLY A 435 -0.76 27.34 27.29
C GLY A 435 -0.92 26.05 28.10
N HIS A 436 -2.14 25.66 28.45
CA HIS A 436 -2.44 24.34 29.03
C HIS A 436 -3.09 23.43 27.98
N GLU A 437 -2.73 22.15 28.00
CA GLU A 437 -3.36 21.11 27.17
C GLU A 437 -4.82 20.94 27.60
N ARG A 438 -5.73 20.88 26.62
CA ARG A 438 -7.16 20.70 26.83
C ARG A 438 -7.67 19.41 26.19
N ALA A 439 -7.12 19.03 25.05
CA ALA A 439 -7.41 17.77 24.40
C ALA A 439 -6.23 17.25 23.57
N LEU A 440 -6.22 15.94 23.37
CA LEU A 440 -5.39 15.23 22.40
C LEU A 440 -6.32 14.52 21.42
N PHE A 441 -6.21 14.84 20.13
CA PHE A 441 -6.84 14.10 19.05
C PHE A 441 -5.78 13.21 18.39
N ALA A 442 -6.12 11.95 18.13
CA ALA A 442 -5.34 11.06 17.29
C ALA A 442 -6.03 10.97 15.91
N TRP A 443 -5.26 10.92 14.83
CA TRP A 443 -5.83 10.82 13.49
C TRP A 443 -6.43 9.41 13.25
N PRO A 444 -7.59 9.29 12.55
CA PRO A 444 -8.47 10.35 12.08
C PRO A 444 -9.47 10.85 13.15
N PHE A 445 -9.65 12.17 13.18
CA PHE A 445 -10.59 12.86 14.08
C PHE A 445 -11.63 13.71 13.34
N ASN A 446 -12.71 14.04 14.05
CA ASN A 446 -13.83 14.82 13.51
C ASN A 446 -13.52 16.33 13.51
N PRO A 447 -13.72 17.06 12.39
CA PRO A 447 -13.66 18.52 12.39
C PRO A 447 -14.60 19.15 13.42
N GLN A 448 -15.82 18.60 13.59
CA GLN A 448 -16.85 19.20 14.46
C GLN A 448 -16.48 19.11 15.96
N ASP A 449 -15.88 18.00 16.40
CA ASP A 449 -15.49 17.82 17.80
C ASP A 449 -14.33 18.76 18.17
N LEU A 450 -13.39 18.99 17.23
CA LEU A 450 -12.33 19.98 17.36
C LEU A 450 -12.87 21.42 17.34
N GLU A 451 -13.79 21.74 16.42
CA GLU A 451 -14.44 23.05 16.32
C GLU A 451 -15.20 23.39 17.62
N GLN A 452 -16.00 22.45 18.13
CA GLN A 452 -16.76 22.61 19.36
C GLN A 452 -15.85 22.86 20.56
N LEU A 453 -14.75 22.11 20.69
CA LEU A 453 -13.75 22.34 21.73
C LEU A 453 -13.15 23.74 21.63
N LEU A 454 -12.67 24.14 20.45
CA LEU A 454 -12.03 25.46 20.24
C LEU A 454 -12.98 26.61 20.58
N ARG A 455 -14.29 26.50 20.24
CA ARG A 455 -15.30 27.50 20.63
C ARG A 455 -15.46 27.63 22.15
N GLN A 456 -15.25 26.55 22.91
CA GLN A 456 -15.29 26.53 24.37
C GLN A 456 -14.00 27.04 25.04
N LEU A 457 -12.89 27.20 24.30
CA LEU A 457 -11.65 27.79 24.84
C LEU A 457 -11.78 29.31 24.84
N THR A 458 -12.33 29.86 25.92
CA THR A 458 -12.46 31.30 26.21
C THR A 458 -11.14 32.03 26.01
#